data_AF-A0AAE7H5P6-F1
#
_entry.id   AF-A0AAE7H5P6-F1
#
_cell.length_a   1.000
_cell.length_b   1.000
_cell.length_c   1.000
_cell.angle_alpha   90.00
_cell.angle_beta   90.00
_cell.angle_gamma   90.00
#
_symmetry.space_group_name_H-M   'P 1'
#
loop_
_entity.id
_entity.type
_entity.pdbx_description
1 polymer ?
#
loop_
_entity_poly.entity_id
_entity_poly.type
_entity_poly.pdbx_seq_one_letter_code
_entity_poly.pdbx_strand_id
1 'polypeptide(L)'
;MSIEIDDIYQMVSVQDYMTDAEKVSADNPSGTVDHSAAFKQAFDSGYRLIFVPPVKGRYIVGDVVIPFGVKMIGKIGWRPYNVTSDASFNNVGSVIRKKNGSTNMFFWNTSCFAEEIVFDGVDRSTPAIESQSGGKITVGFFKCGFYRWAKVGNKTGAYLGCSFQLCGFNQNTIGIYNTVDGNHIGCVINANKSDGVRLETGADSNTFLNCRCEWNEGNNWSFFGCTSIQVLNEICDRAYSYGFRISNANVTLSNVDIRRSGKTATGNNSAHFYIESSTVKMIGVKTSSGVDDTGGNMVDASPAYTIQWVGAANSSTFDALGCNFSGFTAGVQNTTSSQAATRRVIDCKSLDDFVNEGNALISGGRRYIQHVQSQGVAGNIPVRLSFSTRRVNTDSNDINTINLLWRHTSTGTSNGATVTVVTSRGTGPATMNVIGIQCKGDIIGEDDVNSTTLPPPVGRNYQLTVGNVATDGSTFDLIFKAKATNTGNFVVRGYLQ
;
A
#
# COMPACT_ATOMS: atom_id res chain seq x y z
N MET A 1 -18.04 -45.46 19.45
CA MET A 1 -17.74 -46.17 18.20
C MET A 1 -16.39 -45.64 17.73
N SER A 2 -15.34 -46.46 17.70
CA SER A 2 -14.01 -46.04 17.21
C SER A 2 -14.02 -46.12 15.68
N ILE A 3 -13.88 -44.98 15.01
CA ILE A 3 -13.70 -44.92 13.55
C ILE A 3 -12.20 -45.12 13.29
N GLU A 4 -11.84 -46.02 12.38
CA GLU A 4 -10.45 -46.22 11.97
C GLU A 4 -9.92 -44.98 11.24
N ILE A 5 -8.60 -44.74 11.28
CA ILE A 5 -7.99 -43.53 10.68
C ILE A 5 -8.24 -43.44 9.16
N ASP A 6 -8.42 -44.57 8.49
CA ASP A 6 -8.74 -44.59 7.06
C ASP A 6 -10.20 -44.23 6.79
N ASP A 7 -11.10 -44.50 7.73
CA ASP A 7 -12.53 -44.26 7.59
C ASP A 7 -12.90 -42.78 7.77
N ILE A 8 -12.13 -41.98 8.53
CA ILE A 8 -12.44 -40.55 8.70
C ILE A 8 -12.37 -39.75 7.38
N TYR A 9 -11.70 -40.28 6.36
CA TYR A 9 -11.61 -39.68 5.02
C TYR A 9 -12.64 -40.24 4.03
N GLN A 10 -13.51 -41.15 4.45
CA GLN A 10 -14.70 -41.47 3.65
C GLN A 10 -15.64 -40.27 3.62
N MET A 11 -16.29 -40.08 2.47
CA MET A 11 -17.17 -38.95 2.21
C MET A 11 -18.62 -39.35 2.52
N VAL A 12 -19.31 -38.54 3.33
CA VAL A 12 -20.74 -38.70 3.62
C VAL A 12 -21.54 -37.52 3.07
N SER A 13 -22.79 -37.75 2.65
CA SER A 13 -23.64 -36.67 2.15
C SER A 13 -24.52 -36.10 3.25
N VAL A 14 -24.70 -34.78 3.27
CA VAL A 14 -25.71 -34.16 4.15
C VAL A 14 -27.14 -34.67 3.85
N GLN A 15 -27.41 -35.09 2.61
CA GLN A 15 -28.72 -35.64 2.23
C GLN A 15 -28.99 -37.03 2.82
N ASP A 16 -27.96 -37.76 3.25
CA ASP A 16 -28.12 -39.05 3.95
C ASP A 16 -28.81 -38.86 5.31
N TYR A 17 -28.76 -37.64 5.85
CA TYR A 17 -29.35 -37.24 7.13
C TYR A 17 -30.61 -36.37 6.97
N MET A 18 -31.12 -36.25 5.74
CA MET A 18 -32.33 -35.48 5.44
C MET A 18 -33.54 -36.39 5.22
N THR A 19 -34.69 -35.96 5.73
CA THR A 19 -36.01 -36.47 5.38
C THR A 19 -36.38 -36.13 3.93
N ASP A 20 -37.37 -36.83 3.37
CA ASP A 20 -37.85 -36.54 2.01
C ASP A 20 -38.42 -35.11 1.88
N ALA A 21 -39.05 -34.59 2.94
CA ALA A 21 -39.57 -33.22 2.96
C ALA A 21 -38.43 -32.17 2.91
N GLU A 22 -37.34 -32.41 3.65
CA GLU A 22 -36.15 -31.56 3.58
C GLU A 22 -35.50 -31.62 2.18
N LYS A 23 -35.38 -32.82 1.59
CA LYS A 23 -34.84 -32.99 0.21
C LYS A 23 -35.67 -32.23 -0.82
N VAL A 24 -37.00 -32.37 -0.76
CA VAL A 24 -37.93 -31.64 -1.64
C VAL A 24 -37.82 -30.13 -1.42
N SER A 25 -37.66 -29.68 -0.17
CA SER A 25 -37.48 -28.25 0.12
C SER A 25 -36.13 -27.73 -0.41
N ALA A 26 -35.04 -28.46 -0.25
CA ALA A 26 -33.73 -28.06 -0.78
C ALA A 26 -33.75 -27.93 -2.30
N ASP A 27 -34.45 -28.82 -3.01
CA ASP A 27 -34.61 -28.77 -4.47
C ASP A 27 -35.69 -27.77 -4.94
N ASN A 28 -36.42 -27.13 -4.03
CA ASN A 28 -37.38 -26.08 -4.37
C ASN A 28 -36.73 -24.69 -4.24
N PRO A 29 -36.67 -23.87 -5.31
CA PRO A 29 -36.22 -22.49 -5.21
C PRO A 29 -36.92 -21.63 -4.15
N SER A 30 -38.15 -21.96 -3.77
CA SER A 30 -38.89 -21.26 -2.71
C SER A 30 -38.94 -22.03 -1.39
N GLY A 31 -38.15 -23.09 -1.25
CA GLY A 31 -38.10 -23.92 -0.04
C GLY A 31 -37.61 -23.15 1.17
N THR A 32 -38.25 -23.38 2.32
CA THR A 32 -37.98 -22.68 3.58
C THR A 32 -37.68 -23.62 4.76
N VAL A 33 -37.65 -24.93 4.53
CA VAL A 33 -37.41 -25.92 5.60
C VAL A 33 -36.01 -25.77 6.16
N ASP A 34 -35.87 -25.90 7.47
CA ASP A 34 -34.61 -25.87 8.19
C ASP A 34 -33.86 -27.20 8.03
N HIS A 35 -32.60 -27.14 7.62
CA HIS A 35 -31.71 -28.29 7.38
C HIS A 35 -30.63 -28.42 8.46
N SER A 36 -30.67 -27.60 9.51
CA SER A 36 -29.62 -27.54 10.53
C SER A 36 -29.39 -28.89 11.22
N ALA A 37 -30.45 -29.67 11.45
CA ALA A 37 -30.36 -31.00 12.05
C ALA A 37 -29.57 -31.98 11.19
N ALA A 38 -29.80 -31.98 9.87
CA ALA A 38 -29.07 -32.84 8.93
C ALA A 38 -27.57 -32.49 8.89
N PHE A 39 -27.22 -31.20 8.84
CA PHE A 39 -25.83 -30.75 8.92
C PHE A 39 -25.18 -31.17 10.24
N LYS A 40 -25.88 -30.98 11.37
CA LYS A 40 -25.38 -31.39 12.68
C LYS A 40 -25.12 -32.90 12.74
N GLN A 41 -26.04 -33.73 12.25
CA GLN A 41 -25.86 -35.19 12.23
C GLN A 41 -24.71 -35.61 11.31
N ALA A 42 -24.58 -34.97 10.14
CA ALA A 42 -23.45 -35.21 9.24
C ALA A 42 -22.11 -34.88 9.90
N PHE A 43 -22.03 -33.79 10.67
CA PHE A 43 -20.83 -33.44 11.43
C PHE A 43 -20.57 -34.38 12.62
N ASP A 44 -21.62 -34.78 13.34
CA ASP A 44 -21.53 -35.68 14.50
C ASP A 44 -21.24 -37.15 14.12
N SER A 45 -21.34 -37.50 12.83
CA SER A 45 -21.04 -38.84 12.32
C SER A 45 -19.59 -39.28 12.54
N GLY A 46 -18.67 -38.32 12.74
CA GLY A 46 -17.25 -38.57 12.94
C GLY A 46 -16.41 -38.57 11.65
N TYR A 47 -17.02 -38.49 10.47
CA TYR A 47 -16.32 -38.28 9.20
C TYR A 47 -15.80 -36.84 9.06
N ARG A 48 -14.76 -36.63 8.23
CA ARG A 48 -14.17 -35.30 7.99
C ARG A 48 -14.48 -34.72 6.62
N LEU A 49 -14.93 -35.54 5.66
CA LEU A 49 -15.34 -35.08 4.34
C LEU A 49 -16.86 -35.09 4.22
N ILE A 50 -17.47 -33.91 4.19
CA ILE A 50 -18.92 -33.75 4.14
C ILE A 50 -19.32 -33.22 2.75
N PHE A 51 -20.00 -34.06 1.97
CA PHE A 51 -20.53 -33.67 0.67
C PHE A 51 -21.85 -32.92 0.83
N VAL A 52 -21.94 -31.76 0.18
CA VAL A 52 -23.13 -30.93 0.08
C VAL A 52 -23.62 -31.00 -1.37
N PRO A 53 -24.54 -31.91 -1.74
CA PRO A 53 -24.94 -32.09 -3.14
C PRO A 53 -25.56 -30.81 -3.73
N PRO A 54 -25.37 -30.54 -5.03
CA PRO A 54 -26.06 -29.44 -5.69
C PRO A 54 -27.57 -29.67 -5.70
N VAL A 55 -28.34 -28.59 -5.51
CA VAL A 55 -29.80 -28.57 -5.55
C VAL A 55 -30.29 -27.40 -6.40
N LYS A 56 -31.52 -27.43 -6.91
CA LYS A 56 -32.07 -26.28 -7.66
C LYS A 56 -32.35 -25.08 -6.76
N GLY A 57 -32.67 -25.33 -5.49
CA GLY A 57 -32.92 -24.32 -4.47
C GLY A 57 -31.69 -24.06 -3.60
N ARG A 58 -31.81 -24.37 -2.30
CA ARG A 58 -30.81 -24.06 -1.28
C ARG A 58 -31.04 -24.87 0.00
N TYR A 59 -29.96 -25.16 0.72
CA TYR A 59 -30.03 -25.63 2.11
C TYR A 59 -30.15 -24.44 3.05
N ILE A 60 -31.03 -24.51 4.05
CA ILE A 60 -31.21 -23.44 5.05
C ILE A 60 -30.64 -23.93 6.37
N VAL A 61 -29.65 -23.22 6.91
CA VAL A 61 -28.87 -23.66 8.07
C VAL A 61 -28.65 -22.51 9.04
N GLY A 62 -28.79 -22.77 10.34
CA GLY A 62 -28.54 -21.80 11.39
C GLY A 62 -27.88 -22.43 12.62
N ASP A 63 -26.88 -21.73 13.16
CA ASP A 63 -26.24 -22.02 14.44
C ASP A 63 -25.63 -23.43 14.58
N VAL A 64 -25.14 -24.00 13.47
CA VAL A 64 -24.47 -25.32 13.49
C VAL A 64 -22.97 -25.15 13.72
N VAL A 65 -22.39 -25.94 14.63
CA VAL A 65 -20.94 -25.92 14.91
C VAL A 65 -20.24 -26.91 13.99
N ILE A 66 -19.26 -26.43 13.22
CA ILE A 66 -18.40 -27.28 12.38
C ILE A 66 -17.27 -27.84 13.27
N PRO A 67 -17.11 -29.16 13.40
CA PRO A 67 -16.03 -29.77 14.17
C PRO A 67 -14.64 -29.50 13.56
N PHE A 68 -13.61 -29.59 14.40
CA PHE A 68 -12.20 -29.49 13.98
C PHE A 68 -11.88 -30.39 12.78
N GLY A 69 -11.17 -29.84 11.80
CA GLY A 69 -10.63 -30.62 10.68
C GLY A 69 -11.65 -30.99 9.60
N VAL A 70 -12.91 -30.55 9.70
CA VAL A 70 -13.95 -30.89 8.72
C VAL A 70 -13.76 -30.09 7.43
N LYS A 71 -13.86 -30.77 6.29
CA LYS A 71 -13.94 -30.19 4.95
C LYS A 71 -15.32 -30.43 4.35
N MET A 72 -16.02 -29.36 4.04
CA MET A 72 -17.24 -29.41 3.23
C MET A 72 -16.89 -29.34 1.74
N ILE A 73 -17.54 -30.18 0.92
CA ILE A 73 -17.31 -30.26 -0.52
C ILE A 73 -18.64 -30.10 -1.22
N GLY A 74 -18.78 -29.07 -2.04
CA GLY A 74 -19.93 -28.84 -2.90
C GLY A 74 -19.61 -29.06 -4.37
N LYS A 75 -20.53 -28.60 -5.22
CA LYS A 75 -20.34 -28.42 -6.67
C LYS A 75 -21.06 -27.15 -7.08
N ILE A 76 -20.35 -26.23 -7.72
CA ILE A 76 -20.94 -25.01 -8.29
C ILE A 76 -20.91 -25.07 -9.81
N GLY A 77 -22.04 -24.74 -10.45
CA GLY A 77 -22.10 -24.56 -11.90
C GLY A 77 -21.48 -23.22 -12.31
N TRP A 78 -21.72 -22.16 -11.53
CA TRP A 78 -21.18 -20.81 -11.74
C TRP A 78 -21.27 -19.98 -10.46
N ARG A 79 -20.54 -18.86 -10.37
CA ARG A 79 -20.65 -17.91 -9.24
C ARG A 79 -21.40 -16.66 -9.71
N PRO A 80 -22.52 -16.28 -9.07
CA PRO A 80 -23.24 -15.05 -9.40
C PRO A 80 -22.34 -13.81 -9.36
N TYR A 81 -22.18 -13.14 -10.51
CA TYR A 81 -21.33 -11.94 -10.59
C TYR A 81 -22.03 -10.68 -10.05
N ASN A 82 -23.37 -10.64 -10.09
CA ASN A 82 -24.18 -9.57 -9.51
C ASN A 82 -25.47 -10.16 -8.94
N VAL A 83 -25.57 -10.21 -7.61
CA VAL A 83 -26.78 -10.69 -6.92
C VAL A 83 -27.77 -9.54 -6.75
N THR A 84 -28.92 -9.64 -7.39
CA THR A 84 -29.99 -8.61 -7.33
C THR A 84 -31.24 -9.10 -6.59
N SER A 85 -31.40 -10.42 -6.44
CA SER A 85 -32.54 -11.02 -5.74
C SER A 85 -32.22 -12.45 -5.29
N ASP A 86 -33.14 -13.07 -4.54
CA ASP A 86 -33.04 -14.47 -4.14
C ASP A 86 -33.00 -15.46 -5.30
N ALA A 87 -33.54 -15.07 -6.47
CA ALA A 87 -33.51 -15.87 -7.68
C ALA A 87 -32.10 -16.02 -8.25
N SER A 88 -31.16 -15.13 -7.92
CA SER A 88 -29.76 -15.21 -8.36
C SER A 88 -29.04 -16.47 -7.86
N PHE A 89 -29.60 -17.17 -6.86
CA PHE A 89 -29.04 -18.40 -6.29
C PHE A 89 -29.67 -19.68 -6.85
N ASN A 90 -30.73 -19.57 -7.66
CA ASN A 90 -31.41 -20.76 -8.18
C ASN A 90 -30.52 -21.49 -9.20
N ASN A 91 -30.44 -22.81 -9.11
CA ASN A 91 -29.65 -23.67 -10.00
C ASN A 91 -28.15 -23.34 -10.06
N VAL A 92 -27.61 -22.71 -9.01
CA VAL A 92 -26.19 -22.35 -8.91
C VAL A 92 -25.32 -23.55 -8.51
N GLY A 93 -25.91 -24.54 -7.83
CA GLY A 93 -25.22 -25.73 -7.34
C GLY A 93 -25.42 -25.89 -5.82
N SER A 94 -24.33 -26.12 -5.10
CA SER A 94 -24.35 -26.27 -3.63
C SER A 94 -24.48 -24.90 -2.95
N VAL A 95 -25.72 -24.49 -2.68
CA VAL A 95 -26.04 -23.22 -2.00
C VAL A 95 -26.49 -23.48 -0.57
N ILE A 96 -25.82 -22.85 0.40
CA ILE A 96 -26.22 -22.84 1.80
C ILE A 96 -26.60 -21.41 2.17
N ARG A 97 -27.81 -21.25 2.70
CA ARG A 97 -28.41 -20.00 3.13
C ARG A 97 -28.55 -19.97 4.64
N LYS A 98 -28.20 -18.83 5.25
CA LYS A 98 -28.40 -18.60 6.68
C LYS A 98 -29.90 -18.64 7.00
N LYS A 99 -30.27 -19.39 8.04
CA LYS A 99 -31.63 -19.43 8.57
C LYS A 99 -32.00 -18.06 9.16
N ASN A 100 -33.18 -17.55 8.82
CA ASN A 100 -33.67 -16.31 9.40
C ASN A 100 -33.78 -16.43 10.94
N GLY A 101 -33.34 -15.40 11.66
CA GLY A 101 -33.32 -15.36 13.12
C GLY A 101 -32.19 -16.16 13.79
N SER A 102 -31.34 -16.87 13.04
CA SER A 102 -30.15 -17.52 13.62
C SER A 102 -29.04 -16.51 13.89
N THR A 103 -28.16 -16.82 14.84
CA THR A 103 -27.01 -15.95 15.16
C THR A 103 -25.97 -16.04 14.05
N ASN A 104 -25.65 -17.24 13.58
CA ASN A 104 -24.79 -17.49 12.44
C ASN A 104 -25.37 -18.60 11.57
N MET A 105 -24.79 -18.84 10.40
CA MET A 105 -25.05 -20.07 9.64
C MET A 105 -24.26 -21.22 10.26
N PHE A 106 -22.96 -21.02 10.40
CA PHE A 106 -22.04 -21.94 11.04
C PHE A 106 -21.16 -21.22 12.07
N PHE A 107 -20.79 -21.93 13.12
CA PHE A 107 -19.64 -21.60 13.95
C PHE A 107 -18.46 -22.47 13.53
N TRP A 108 -17.36 -21.84 13.16
CA TRP A 108 -16.18 -22.51 12.63
C TRP A 108 -15.22 -22.87 13.76
N ASN A 109 -14.75 -24.12 13.78
CA ASN A 109 -13.56 -24.49 14.53
C ASN A 109 -12.30 -24.34 13.66
N THR A 110 -11.14 -24.55 14.27
CA THR A 110 -9.87 -24.48 13.54
C THR A 110 -9.68 -25.66 12.58
N SER A 111 -8.85 -25.46 11.57
CA SER A 111 -8.56 -26.39 10.47
C SER A 111 -9.78 -26.83 9.67
N CYS A 112 -10.81 -25.98 9.56
CA CYS A 112 -12.00 -26.28 8.76
C CYS A 112 -11.87 -25.73 7.34
N PHE A 113 -12.47 -26.43 6.38
CA PHE A 113 -12.38 -26.06 4.97
C PHE A 113 -13.73 -26.15 4.26
N ALA A 114 -13.90 -25.35 3.20
CA ALA A 114 -15.00 -25.54 2.27
C ALA A 114 -14.53 -25.35 0.82
N GLU A 115 -15.07 -26.18 -0.07
CA GLU A 115 -14.77 -26.15 -1.50
C GLU A 115 -16.05 -26.14 -2.33
N GLU A 116 -16.11 -25.26 -3.33
CA GLU A 116 -17.21 -25.21 -4.31
C GLU A 116 -18.61 -25.09 -3.67
N ILE A 117 -18.75 -24.21 -2.68
CA ILE A 117 -20.01 -23.90 -2.00
C ILE A 117 -20.32 -22.41 -2.08
N VAL A 118 -21.59 -22.07 -2.29
CA VAL A 118 -22.10 -20.70 -2.17
C VAL A 118 -22.75 -20.50 -0.81
N PHE A 119 -22.24 -19.54 -0.05
CA PHE A 119 -22.73 -19.11 1.26
C PHE A 119 -23.49 -17.80 1.15
N ASP A 120 -24.77 -17.84 1.54
CA ASP A 120 -25.69 -16.72 1.45
C ASP A 120 -26.17 -16.27 2.83
N GLY A 121 -25.76 -15.06 3.25
CA GLY A 121 -26.08 -14.46 4.54
C GLY A 121 -27.42 -13.75 4.60
N VAL A 122 -28.14 -13.64 3.48
CA VAL A 122 -29.48 -13.04 3.33
C VAL A 122 -29.56 -11.52 3.59
N ASP A 123 -29.23 -11.07 4.80
CA ASP A 123 -29.63 -9.75 5.33
C ASP A 123 -28.45 -8.85 5.70
N ARG A 124 -27.20 -9.31 5.52
CA ARG A 124 -25.97 -8.61 5.91
C ARG A 124 -25.89 -8.25 7.39
N SER A 125 -26.58 -9.00 8.26
CA SER A 125 -26.59 -8.74 9.71
C SER A 125 -25.42 -9.36 10.46
N THR A 126 -24.86 -10.46 9.97
CA THR A 126 -23.87 -11.26 10.71
C THR A 126 -22.64 -11.59 9.86
N PRO A 127 -21.49 -11.90 10.48
CA PRO A 127 -20.32 -12.37 9.76
C PRO A 127 -20.53 -13.77 9.17
N ALA A 128 -19.79 -14.09 8.11
CA ALA A 128 -19.78 -15.43 7.51
C ALA A 128 -18.91 -16.44 8.30
N ILE A 129 -17.91 -15.91 9.03
CA ILE A 129 -16.90 -16.69 9.74
C ILE A 129 -16.86 -16.19 11.18
N GLU A 130 -17.26 -17.03 12.11
CA GLU A 130 -17.28 -16.75 13.55
C GLU A 130 -16.86 -18.01 14.31
N SER A 131 -16.06 -17.85 15.36
CA SER A 131 -15.75 -18.92 16.32
C SER A 131 -16.84 -18.98 17.38
N GLN A 132 -17.28 -20.17 17.78
CA GLN A 132 -18.24 -20.31 18.88
C GLN A 132 -17.71 -19.74 20.20
N SER A 133 -16.41 -19.89 20.47
CA SER A 133 -15.77 -19.47 21.71
C SER A 133 -15.13 -18.07 21.62
N GLY A 134 -15.18 -17.41 20.46
CA GLY A 134 -14.37 -16.22 20.17
C GLY A 134 -12.86 -16.51 20.16
N GLY A 135 -12.47 -17.80 20.13
CA GLY A 135 -11.08 -18.24 20.13
C GLY A 135 -10.41 -18.12 18.76
N LYS A 136 -9.11 -18.45 18.73
CA LYS A 136 -8.33 -18.49 17.48
C LYS A 136 -8.84 -19.59 16.56
N ILE A 137 -9.09 -19.27 15.30
CA ILE A 137 -9.48 -20.26 14.29
C ILE A 137 -8.68 -20.08 13.00
N THR A 138 -8.41 -21.21 12.33
CA THR A 138 -7.83 -21.26 11.00
C THR A 138 -8.81 -21.92 10.04
N VAL A 139 -9.15 -21.24 8.94
CA VAL A 139 -10.10 -21.75 7.94
C VAL A 139 -9.63 -21.50 6.51
N GLY A 140 -10.02 -22.37 5.58
CA GLY A 140 -9.64 -22.25 4.17
C GLY A 140 -10.80 -22.47 3.21
N PHE A 141 -10.83 -21.69 2.13
CA PHE A 141 -11.91 -21.74 1.16
C PHE A 141 -11.37 -21.81 -0.26
N PHE A 142 -11.91 -22.72 -1.06
CA PHE A 142 -11.54 -22.90 -2.46
C PHE A 142 -12.77 -22.83 -3.36
N LYS A 143 -12.75 -21.92 -4.34
CA LYS A 143 -13.84 -21.70 -5.31
C LYS A 143 -15.21 -21.38 -4.70
N CYS A 144 -15.27 -20.95 -3.44
CA CYS A 144 -16.53 -20.61 -2.77
C CYS A 144 -17.07 -19.24 -3.18
N GLY A 145 -18.34 -18.98 -2.88
CA GLY A 145 -18.94 -17.66 -3.03
C GLY A 145 -19.55 -17.18 -1.72
N PHE A 146 -19.36 -15.91 -1.39
CA PHE A 146 -19.89 -15.28 -0.18
C PHE A 146 -20.74 -14.08 -0.55
N TYR A 147 -22.02 -14.13 -0.18
CA TYR A 147 -23.00 -13.13 -0.55
C TYR A 147 -23.83 -12.67 0.64
N ARG A 148 -24.09 -11.37 0.70
CA ARG A 148 -25.02 -10.75 1.66
C ARG A 148 -24.67 -11.00 3.13
N TRP A 149 -23.39 -11.00 3.45
CA TRP A 149 -22.85 -11.01 4.81
C TRP A 149 -22.56 -9.60 5.30
N ALA A 150 -22.58 -9.39 6.63
CA ALA A 150 -22.06 -8.13 7.19
C ALA A 150 -20.57 -7.97 6.85
N LYS A 151 -19.84 -9.09 6.89
CA LYS A 151 -18.40 -9.17 6.64
C LYS A 151 -18.02 -10.63 6.44
N VAL A 152 -17.04 -10.91 5.58
CA VAL A 152 -16.45 -12.26 5.46
C VAL A 152 -15.09 -12.25 6.14
N GLY A 153 -15.08 -12.82 7.35
CA GLY A 153 -13.98 -12.72 8.29
C GLY A 153 -14.41 -12.02 9.58
N ASN A 154 -13.50 -11.87 10.54
CA ASN A 154 -13.83 -11.39 11.87
C ASN A 154 -12.65 -10.69 12.55
N LYS A 155 -12.98 -9.84 13.53
CA LYS A 155 -12.05 -9.18 14.46
C LYS A 155 -12.34 -9.54 15.92
N THR A 156 -13.53 -10.09 16.20
CA THR A 156 -13.90 -10.51 17.55
C THR A 156 -13.12 -11.79 17.89
N GLY A 157 -12.17 -11.70 18.82
CA GLY A 157 -11.36 -12.83 19.24
C GLY A 157 -9.86 -12.63 19.06
N ALA A 158 -9.09 -13.70 19.33
CA ALA A 158 -7.64 -13.61 19.48
C ALA A 158 -6.83 -13.80 18.18
N TYR A 159 -7.43 -14.26 17.06
CA TYR A 159 -6.79 -14.46 15.74
C TYR A 159 -7.75 -15.12 14.72
N LEU A 160 -7.73 -14.70 13.45
CA LEU A 160 -8.40 -15.38 12.33
C LEU A 160 -7.40 -15.71 11.21
N GLY A 161 -6.89 -16.93 11.20
CA GLY A 161 -6.10 -17.48 10.10
C GLY A 161 -7.03 -17.82 8.94
N CYS A 162 -6.98 -17.11 7.83
CA CYS A 162 -7.97 -17.34 6.78
C CYS A 162 -7.39 -17.18 5.37
N SER A 163 -7.58 -18.20 4.54
CA SER A 163 -7.16 -18.18 3.14
C SER A 163 -8.36 -18.37 2.20
N PHE A 164 -8.36 -17.60 1.12
CA PHE A 164 -9.42 -17.61 0.11
C PHE A 164 -8.79 -17.81 -1.27
N GLN A 165 -9.18 -18.85 -1.99
CA GLN A 165 -8.61 -19.14 -3.31
C GLN A 165 -9.74 -19.29 -4.33
N LEU A 166 -9.66 -18.53 -5.42
CA LEU A 166 -10.66 -18.50 -6.50
C LEU A 166 -12.09 -18.21 -6.01
N CYS A 167 -12.22 -17.49 -4.89
CA CYS A 167 -13.50 -17.20 -4.25
C CYS A 167 -14.15 -15.92 -4.77
N GLY A 168 -15.48 -15.83 -4.65
CA GLY A 168 -16.26 -14.62 -4.97
C GLY A 168 -16.83 -13.95 -3.72
N PHE A 169 -16.80 -12.62 -3.67
CA PHE A 169 -17.32 -11.80 -2.56
C PHE A 169 -18.16 -10.67 -3.13
N ASN A 170 -19.48 -10.78 -3.02
CA ASN A 170 -20.39 -9.87 -3.69
C ASN A 170 -21.59 -9.50 -2.81
N GLN A 171 -22.01 -8.24 -2.85
CA GLN A 171 -23.19 -7.75 -2.10
C GLN A 171 -23.09 -7.99 -0.59
N ASN A 172 -21.89 -8.18 -0.05
CA ASN A 172 -21.65 -8.12 1.39
C ASN A 172 -21.58 -6.65 1.81
N THR A 173 -21.68 -6.35 3.10
CA THR A 173 -21.30 -5.01 3.58
C THR A 173 -19.79 -4.81 3.43
N ILE A 174 -18.98 -5.77 3.90
CA ILE A 174 -17.53 -5.82 3.64
C ILE A 174 -17.20 -7.15 2.96
N GLY A 175 -16.44 -7.12 1.87
CA GLY A 175 -16.05 -8.32 1.12
C GLY A 175 -15.15 -9.25 1.94
N ILE A 176 -13.91 -8.85 2.25
CA ILE A 176 -12.97 -9.58 3.14
C ILE A 176 -12.62 -8.70 4.34
N TYR A 177 -12.67 -9.26 5.54
CA TYR A 177 -12.49 -8.52 6.78
C TYR A 177 -11.48 -9.16 7.74
N ASN A 178 -10.45 -8.36 8.07
CA ASN A 178 -9.54 -8.54 9.20
C ASN A 178 -8.94 -9.95 9.40
N THR A 179 -8.47 -10.53 8.30
CA THR A 179 -7.75 -11.82 8.30
C THR A 179 -6.31 -11.66 8.76
N VAL A 180 -5.69 -12.77 9.18
CA VAL A 180 -4.28 -12.89 9.56
C VAL A 180 -3.68 -14.08 8.83
N ASP A 181 -2.40 -14.00 8.46
CA ASP A 181 -1.66 -15.05 7.72
C ASP A 181 -2.39 -15.52 6.45
N GLY A 182 -3.16 -14.62 5.84
CA GLY A 182 -4.05 -14.97 4.75
C GLY A 182 -3.32 -15.09 3.42
N ASN A 183 -3.53 -16.20 2.72
CA ASN A 183 -3.11 -16.38 1.34
C ASN A 183 -4.34 -16.31 0.43
N HIS A 184 -4.58 -15.13 -0.13
CA HIS A 184 -5.74 -14.84 -0.96
C HIS A 184 -5.35 -14.80 -2.43
N ILE A 185 -5.89 -15.72 -3.24
CA ILE A 185 -5.46 -15.91 -4.63
C ILE A 185 -6.66 -15.90 -5.56
N GLY A 186 -6.60 -15.11 -6.63
CA GLY A 186 -7.57 -15.24 -7.74
C GLY A 186 -9.01 -14.91 -7.36
N CYS A 187 -9.22 -14.13 -6.30
CA CYS A 187 -10.55 -13.81 -5.80
C CYS A 187 -11.21 -12.69 -6.63
N VAL A 188 -12.54 -12.68 -6.67
CA VAL A 188 -13.34 -11.57 -7.23
C VAL A 188 -14.12 -10.93 -6.10
N ILE A 189 -13.85 -9.66 -5.83
CA ILE A 189 -14.36 -8.89 -4.70
C ILE A 189 -15.04 -7.64 -5.26
N ASN A 190 -16.37 -7.71 -5.43
CA ASN A 190 -17.08 -6.66 -6.15
C ASN A 190 -18.46 -6.32 -5.59
N ALA A 191 -18.93 -5.10 -5.85
CA ALA A 191 -20.27 -4.64 -5.51
C ALA A 191 -20.65 -4.85 -4.02
N ASN A 192 -19.66 -4.77 -3.12
CA ASN A 192 -19.93 -4.73 -1.68
C ASN A 192 -20.42 -3.33 -1.28
N LYS A 193 -21.22 -3.27 -0.22
CA LYS A 193 -21.95 -2.07 0.24
C LYS A 193 -21.12 -1.10 1.07
N SER A 194 -19.86 -1.44 1.26
CA SER A 194 -18.83 -0.61 1.85
C SER A 194 -17.51 -1.01 1.19
N ASP A 195 -16.51 -1.44 1.96
CA ASP A 195 -15.20 -1.78 1.39
C ASP A 195 -15.17 -3.18 0.76
N GLY A 196 -14.38 -3.32 -0.30
CA GLY A 196 -14.04 -4.63 -0.86
C GLY A 196 -13.23 -5.45 0.13
N VAL A 197 -12.08 -4.92 0.56
CA VAL A 197 -11.24 -5.48 1.61
C VAL A 197 -11.03 -4.45 2.69
N ARG A 198 -11.28 -4.83 3.96
CA ARG A 198 -10.97 -3.99 5.12
C ARG A 198 -10.13 -4.78 6.13
N LEU A 199 -8.87 -4.36 6.29
CA LEU A 199 -7.97 -4.86 7.32
C LEU A 199 -7.71 -3.76 8.33
N GLU A 200 -7.87 -4.09 9.62
CA GLU A 200 -7.73 -3.15 10.72
C GLU A 200 -6.57 -3.56 11.64
N THR A 201 -6.36 -2.81 12.73
CA THR A 201 -5.37 -3.16 13.75
C THR A 201 -5.59 -4.60 14.22
N GLY A 202 -4.51 -5.39 14.17
CA GLY A 202 -4.50 -6.82 14.47
C GLY A 202 -4.48 -7.71 13.23
N ALA A 203 -4.80 -7.20 12.04
CA ALA A 203 -4.55 -7.92 10.80
C ALA A 203 -3.06 -7.81 10.41
N ASP A 204 -2.45 -8.94 10.08
CA ASP A 204 -1.08 -8.99 9.60
C ASP A 204 -0.82 -10.12 8.60
N SER A 205 0.30 -10.01 7.88
CA SER A 205 0.86 -11.09 7.04
C SER A 205 -0.08 -11.61 5.95
N ASN A 206 -0.94 -10.75 5.40
CA ASN A 206 -1.86 -11.12 4.33
C ASN A 206 -1.26 -10.83 2.95
N THR A 207 -1.39 -11.80 2.05
CA THR A 207 -1.02 -11.69 0.64
C THR A 207 -2.27 -11.80 -0.23
N PHE A 208 -2.47 -10.83 -1.11
CA PHE A 208 -3.49 -10.83 -2.15
C PHE A 208 -2.82 -10.90 -3.51
N LEU A 209 -2.99 -12.02 -4.21
CA LEU A 209 -2.38 -12.29 -5.52
C LEU A 209 -3.47 -12.48 -6.56
N ASN A 210 -3.48 -11.66 -7.61
CA ASN A 210 -4.47 -11.74 -8.70
C ASN A 210 -5.93 -11.65 -8.19
N CYS A 211 -6.20 -10.85 -7.15
CA CYS A 211 -7.54 -10.66 -6.57
C CYS A 211 -8.26 -9.41 -7.12
N ARG A 212 -9.17 -9.57 -8.08
CA ARG A 212 -9.98 -8.49 -8.66
C ARG A 212 -10.84 -7.80 -7.62
N CYS A 213 -10.58 -6.51 -7.36
CA CYS A 213 -11.35 -5.70 -6.43
C CYS A 213 -11.93 -4.48 -7.13
N GLU A 214 -13.25 -4.44 -7.30
CA GLU A 214 -13.91 -3.38 -8.09
C GLU A 214 -15.34 -3.06 -7.65
N TRP A 215 -15.85 -1.87 -7.99
CA TRP A 215 -17.26 -1.49 -7.77
C TRP A 215 -17.77 -1.51 -6.33
N ASN A 216 -16.88 -1.44 -5.35
CA ASN A 216 -17.31 -1.39 -3.96
C ASN A 216 -17.81 0.02 -3.63
N GLU A 217 -18.94 0.12 -2.90
CA GLU A 217 -19.60 1.38 -2.54
C GLU A 217 -18.76 2.24 -1.57
N GLY A 218 -17.72 1.65 -0.96
CA GLY A 218 -16.66 2.32 -0.23
C GLY A 218 -15.33 2.30 -0.99
N ASN A 219 -14.26 1.91 -0.30
CA ASN A 219 -12.93 1.73 -0.88
C ASN A 219 -12.80 0.31 -1.46
N ASN A 220 -11.95 0.13 -2.46
CA ASN A 220 -11.62 -1.25 -2.86
C ASN A 220 -10.74 -1.91 -1.80
N TRP A 221 -9.72 -1.19 -1.33
CA TRP A 221 -8.81 -1.64 -0.28
C TRP A 221 -8.74 -0.61 0.84
N SER A 222 -9.09 -1.00 2.07
CA SER A 222 -8.98 -0.17 3.27
C SER A 222 -8.10 -0.85 4.30
N PHE A 223 -6.95 -0.24 4.57
CA PHE A 223 -5.90 -0.73 5.45
C PHE A 223 -5.67 0.28 6.57
N PHE A 224 -5.97 -0.11 7.80
CA PHE A 224 -5.87 0.74 8.98
C PHE A 224 -5.12 0.03 10.11
N GLY A 225 -3.92 0.48 10.48
CA GLY A 225 -3.19 -0.10 11.62
C GLY A 225 -2.70 -1.54 11.41
N CYS A 226 -2.79 -2.08 10.18
CA CYS A 226 -2.37 -3.44 9.83
C CYS A 226 -0.93 -3.47 9.30
N THR A 227 -0.26 -4.61 9.41
CA THR A 227 1.17 -4.73 9.03
C THR A 227 1.45 -5.89 8.08
N SER A 228 2.54 -5.81 7.31
CA SER A 228 2.98 -6.88 6.40
C SER A 228 1.92 -7.27 5.36
N ILE A 229 1.25 -6.29 4.75
CA ILE A 229 0.21 -6.53 3.74
C ILE A 229 0.80 -6.44 2.33
N GLN A 230 0.45 -7.38 1.47
CA GLN A 230 0.90 -7.40 0.07
C GLN A 230 -0.28 -7.52 -0.89
N VAL A 231 -0.32 -6.66 -1.91
CA VAL A 231 -1.27 -6.74 -3.03
C VAL A 231 -0.51 -6.77 -4.34
N LEU A 232 -0.68 -7.84 -5.11
CA LEU A 232 0.21 -8.21 -6.21
C LEU A 232 -0.58 -8.56 -7.49
N ASN A 233 -0.08 -8.07 -8.64
CA ASN A 233 -0.50 -8.46 -9.99
C ASN A 233 -2.01 -8.32 -10.24
N GLU A 234 -2.54 -7.11 -10.11
CA GLU A 234 -3.98 -6.94 -10.03
C GLU A 234 -4.52 -5.68 -10.71
N ILE A 235 -5.79 -5.71 -11.11
CA ILE A 235 -6.56 -4.54 -11.53
C ILE A 235 -7.58 -4.17 -10.44
N CYS A 236 -7.52 -2.92 -10.00
CA CYS A 236 -8.45 -2.28 -9.07
C CYS A 236 -9.23 -1.20 -9.82
N ASP A 237 -10.57 -1.24 -9.77
CA ASP A 237 -11.39 -0.40 -10.64
C ASP A 237 -12.63 0.17 -9.93
N ARG A 238 -13.03 1.41 -10.27
CA ARG A 238 -14.34 1.98 -9.94
C ARG A 238 -14.74 1.88 -8.45
N ALA A 239 -13.79 2.07 -7.53
CA ALA A 239 -14.13 2.31 -6.14
C ALA A 239 -14.97 3.58 -6.02
N TYR A 240 -16.02 3.55 -5.20
CA TYR A 240 -16.86 4.73 -4.97
C TYR A 240 -16.10 5.82 -4.21
N SER A 241 -15.22 5.39 -3.31
CA SER A 241 -14.20 6.17 -2.60
C SER A 241 -12.80 5.83 -3.17
N TYR A 242 -11.75 5.80 -2.36
CA TYR A 242 -10.39 5.51 -2.79
C TYR A 242 -10.21 4.09 -3.34
N GLY A 243 -9.29 3.94 -4.29
CA GLY A 243 -8.83 2.62 -4.70
C GLY A 243 -8.15 1.93 -3.51
N PHE A 244 -7.25 2.66 -2.85
CA PHE A 244 -6.58 2.26 -1.62
C PHE A 244 -6.65 3.37 -0.58
N ARG A 245 -7.14 3.05 0.62
CA ARG A 245 -7.03 3.88 1.81
C ARG A 245 -6.04 3.22 2.76
N ILE A 246 -4.89 3.86 2.98
CA ILE A 246 -3.78 3.33 3.77
C ILE A 246 -3.46 4.29 4.91
N SER A 247 -3.81 3.90 6.14
CA SER A 247 -3.65 4.72 7.35
C SER A 247 -2.93 3.93 8.43
N ASN A 248 -1.80 4.44 8.93
CA ASN A 248 -1.00 3.79 9.97
C ASN A 248 -0.67 2.32 9.66
N ALA A 249 -0.40 1.99 8.39
CA ALA A 249 -0.25 0.62 7.93
C ALA A 249 1.09 0.36 7.22
N ASN A 250 1.48 -0.91 7.11
CA ASN A 250 2.62 -1.36 6.32
C ASN A 250 2.14 -2.19 5.11
N VAL A 251 2.33 -1.66 3.90
CA VAL A 251 1.74 -2.19 2.68
C VAL A 251 2.72 -2.18 1.52
N THR A 252 2.80 -3.30 0.79
CA THR A 252 3.49 -3.40 -0.51
C THR A 252 2.47 -3.63 -1.63
N LEU A 253 2.54 -2.78 -2.65
CA LEU A 253 1.77 -2.89 -3.89
C LEU A 253 2.75 -3.17 -5.03
N SER A 254 2.55 -4.25 -5.77
CA SER A 254 3.42 -4.62 -6.89
C SER A 254 2.61 -4.99 -8.12
N ASN A 255 2.91 -4.34 -9.25
CA ASN A 255 2.24 -4.55 -10.54
C ASN A 255 0.71 -4.47 -10.40
N VAL A 256 0.24 -3.39 -9.74
CA VAL A 256 -1.18 -3.11 -9.55
C VAL A 256 -1.60 -1.99 -10.50
N ASP A 257 -2.60 -2.26 -11.33
CA ASP A 257 -3.24 -1.31 -12.22
C ASP A 257 -4.50 -0.77 -11.54
N ILE A 258 -4.57 0.53 -11.32
CA ILE A 258 -5.71 1.18 -10.67
C ILE A 258 -6.35 2.16 -11.63
N ARG A 259 -7.68 2.15 -11.68
CA ARG A 259 -8.40 3.02 -12.58
C ARG A 259 -9.73 3.50 -12.02
N ARG A 260 -10.09 4.73 -12.38
CA ARG A 260 -11.41 5.34 -12.14
C ARG A 260 -11.92 5.26 -10.69
N SER A 261 -11.02 5.29 -9.71
CA SER A 261 -11.41 5.36 -8.28
C SER A 261 -11.89 6.76 -7.93
N GLY A 262 -12.48 6.92 -6.74
CA GLY A 262 -13.03 8.19 -6.28
C GLY A 262 -14.32 8.56 -7.00
N LYS A 263 -15.10 7.57 -7.47
CA LYS A 263 -16.29 7.76 -8.33
C LYS A 263 -17.23 8.82 -7.76
N THR A 264 -17.48 8.80 -6.46
CA THR A 264 -18.44 9.71 -5.81
C THR A 264 -17.78 10.78 -4.95
N ALA A 265 -16.44 10.77 -4.87
CA ALA A 265 -15.69 11.69 -4.04
C ALA A 265 -15.40 12.99 -4.80
N THR A 266 -15.57 14.13 -4.12
CA THR A 266 -15.35 15.47 -4.69
C THR A 266 -14.11 16.14 -4.09
N GLY A 267 -13.50 17.05 -4.86
CA GLY A 267 -12.34 17.83 -4.43
C GLY A 267 -11.17 16.96 -3.97
N ASN A 268 -10.61 17.30 -2.82
CA ASN A 268 -9.41 16.66 -2.26
C ASN A 268 -9.60 15.19 -1.87
N ASN A 269 -10.84 14.72 -1.70
CA ASN A 269 -11.11 13.32 -1.37
C ASN A 269 -11.21 12.41 -2.60
N SER A 270 -11.07 12.97 -3.81
CA SER A 270 -11.07 12.21 -5.07
C SER A 270 -9.65 11.77 -5.40
N ALA A 271 -9.25 10.58 -4.94
CA ALA A 271 -7.93 10.02 -5.23
C ALA A 271 -7.91 8.51 -5.48
N HIS A 272 -6.86 8.02 -6.16
CA HIS A 272 -6.58 6.57 -6.20
C HIS A 272 -6.04 6.08 -4.86
N PHE A 273 -5.10 6.82 -4.29
CA PHE A 273 -4.44 6.50 -3.03
C PHE A 273 -4.71 7.57 -2.00
N TYR A 274 -5.21 7.17 -0.84
CA TYR A 274 -5.13 7.96 0.39
C TYR A 274 -4.02 7.36 1.25
N ILE A 275 -3.04 8.17 1.66
CA ILE A 275 -1.89 7.73 2.47
C ILE A 275 -1.73 8.64 3.69
N GLU A 276 -1.77 8.02 4.86
CA GLU A 276 -1.63 8.68 6.17
C GLU A 276 -0.67 7.89 7.05
N SER A 277 0.41 8.54 7.49
CA SER A 277 1.36 8.01 8.49
C SER A 277 1.72 6.53 8.33
N SER A 278 2.01 6.11 7.10
CA SER A 278 2.18 4.69 6.73
C SER A 278 3.56 4.40 6.16
N THR A 279 3.92 3.11 6.09
CA THR A 279 5.04 2.59 5.31
C THR A 279 4.46 1.95 4.06
N VAL A 280 4.72 2.54 2.90
CA VAL A 280 4.14 2.09 1.62
C VAL A 280 5.23 1.87 0.60
N LYS A 281 5.23 0.70 -0.03
CA LYS A 281 6.08 0.38 -1.17
C LYS A 281 5.24 0.13 -2.41
N MET A 282 5.56 0.79 -3.51
CA MET A 282 4.90 0.66 -4.81
C MET A 282 5.94 0.31 -5.88
N ILE A 283 5.70 -0.79 -6.60
CA ILE A 283 6.59 -1.25 -7.67
C ILE A 283 5.76 -1.49 -8.92
N GLY A 284 6.06 -0.79 -10.01
CA GLY A 284 5.35 -0.99 -11.28
C GLY A 284 3.85 -0.72 -11.21
N VAL A 285 3.38 0.07 -10.25
CA VAL A 285 1.97 0.47 -10.12
C VAL A 285 1.60 1.39 -11.27
N LYS A 286 0.43 1.21 -11.88
CA LYS A 286 -0.06 2.08 -12.95
C LYS A 286 -1.41 2.65 -12.59
N THR A 287 -1.61 3.93 -12.87
CA THR A 287 -2.90 4.60 -12.67
C THR A 287 -3.46 5.15 -13.97
N SER A 288 -4.80 5.15 -14.08
CA SER A 288 -5.52 5.83 -15.15
C SER A 288 -6.80 6.46 -14.64
N SER A 289 -7.08 7.68 -15.11
CA SER A 289 -8.35 8.35 -14.89
C SER A 289 -9.35 7.94 -15.97
N GLY A 290 -10.64 8.16 -15.72
CA GLY A 290 -11.67 7.91 -16.71
C GLY A 290 -13.09 7.99 -16.15
N VAL A 291 -14.05 7.79 -17.04
CA VAL A 291 -15.49 7.77 -16.73
C VAL A 291 -16.00 6.35 -16.51
N ASP A 292 -17.20 6.25 -15.94
CA ASP A 292 -17.93 4.99 -15.84
C ASP A 292 -18.26 4.45 -17.25
N ASP A 293 -18.16 3.14 -17.44
CA ASP A 293 -18.41 2.46 -18.72
C ASP A 293 -19.88 2.03 -18.89
N THR A 294 -20.70 2.17 -17.84
CA THR A 294 -22.10 1.72 -17.83
C THR A 294 -23.09 2.75 -18.41
N GLY A 295 -22.63 3.89 -18.93
CA GLY A 295 -23.50 4.97 -19.42
C GLY A 295 -24.35 5.63 -18.33
N GLY A 296 -24.04 5.38 -17.04
CA GLY A 296 -24.66 6.02 -15.90
C GLY A 296 -24.16 7.46 -15.67
N ASN A 297 -24.73 8.13 -14.66
CA ASN A 297 -24.57 9.56 -14.35
C ASN A 297 -23.15 10.04 -13.97
N MET A 298 -22.10 9.24 -14.17
CA MET A 298 -20.72 9.67 -14.04
C MET A 298 -20.26 10.34 -15.34
N VAL A 299 -20.59 11.63 -15.45
CA VAL A 299 -20.20 12.45 -16.59
C VAL A 299 -18.74 12.89 -16.47
N ASP A 300 -18.23 13.02 -15.25
CA ASP A 300 -16.88 13.54 -14.97
C ASP A 300 -15.86 12.42 -14.76
N ALA A 301 -14.67 12.59 -15.33
CA ALA A 301 -13.57 11.66 -15.16
C ALA A 301 -13.00 11.72 -13.73
N SER A 302 -12.73 10.55 -13.14
CA SER A 302 -12.14 10.41 -11.81
C SER A 302 -10.80 9.66 -11.86
N PRO A 303 -9.92 9.82 -10.86
CA PRO A 303 -9.99 10.76 -9.73
C PRO A 303 -9.37 12.14 -10.04
N ALA A 304 -9.60 13.11 -9.15
CA ALA A 304 -8.91 14.41 -9.20
C ALA A 304 -7.39 14.27 -8.96
N TYR A 305 -6.98 13.41 -8.03
CA TYR A 305 -5.59 13.20 -7.67
C TYR A 305 -5.14 11.74 -7.78
N THR A 306 -3.87 11.48 -8.10
CA THR A 306 -3.35 10.11 -7.96
C THR A 306 -3.13 9.79 -6.47
N ILE A 307 -2.45 10.67 -5.74
CA ILE A 307 -2.12 10.47 -4.31
C ILE A 307 -2.65 11.65 -3.48
N GLN A 308 -3.45 11.32 -2.47
CA GLN A 308 -3.84 12.21 -1.38
C GLN A 308 -3.00 11.90 -0.14
N TRP A 309 -2.23 12.88 0.31
CA TRP A 309 -1.48 12.81 1.56
C TRP A 309 -2.32 13.35 2.71
N VAL A 310 -2.34 12.67 3.85
CA VAL A 310 -3.00 13.16 5.07
C VAL A 310 -2.12 12.84 6.27
N GLY A 311 -1.30 13.81 6.68
CA GLY A 311 -0.48 13.69 7.89
C GLY A 311 0.63 12.65 7.78
N ALA A 312 1.85 13.06 8.14
CA ALA A 312 3.00 12.18 8.17
C ALA A 312 3.59 12.11 9.58
N ALA A 313 3.59 10.91 10.15
CA ALA A 313 4.46 10.56 11.28
C ALA A 313 5.93 10.57 10.83
N ASN A 314 6.84 10.86 11.76
CA ASN A 314 8.29 10.87 11.50
C ASN A 314 8.84 9.52 11.01
N SER A 315 8.15 8.42 11.29
CA SER A 315 8.51 7.06 10.86
C SER A 315 7.85 6.63 9.54
N SER A 316 7.03 7.48 8.92
CA SER A 316 6.34 7.15 7.67
C SER A 316 7.31 7.10 6.50
N THR A 317 7.13 6.10 5.63
CA THR A 317 7.98 5.88 4.46
C THR A 317 7.15 5.68 3.19
N PHE A 318 7.65 6.18 2.07
CA PHE A 318 7.04 5.98 0.76
C PHE A 318 8.09 5.70 -0.31
N ASP A 319 8.10 4.45 -0.77
CA ASP A 319 9.01 3.96 -1.80
C ASP A 319 8.23 3.66 -3.07
N ALA A 320 8.50 4.38 -4.16
CA ALA A 320 7.88 4.19 -5.45
C ALA A 320 8.95 3.98 -6.53
N LEU A 321 8.84 2.87 -7.26
CA LEU A 321 9.83 2.45 -8.26
C LEU A 321 9.12 2.06 -9.57
N GLY A 322 9.49 2.67 -10.69
CA GLY A 322 8.99 2.27 -12.02
C GLY A 322 7.47 2.42 -12.19
N CYS A 323 6.85 3.33 -11.44
CA CYS A 323 5.39 3.48 -11.42
C CYS A 323 4.92 4.47 -12.51
N ASN A 324 3.67 4.34 -12.94
CA ASN A 324 3.00 5.35 -13.74
C ASN A 324 1.86 5.98 -12.95
N PHE A 325 2.04 7.24 -12.52
CA PHE A 325 1.04 7.98 -11.74
C PHE A 325 0.24 8.99 -12.56
N SER A 326 0.12 8.80 -13.88
CA SER A 326 -0.58 9.74 -14.77
C SER A 326 -2.11 9.71 -14.68
N GLY A 327 -2.70 8.85 -13.86
CA GLY A 327 -4.15 8.72 -13.71
C GLY A 327 -4.77 9.74 -12.76
N PHE A 328 -4.97 10.97 -13.23
CA PHE A 328 -5.64 12.04 -12.49
C PHE A 328 -6.30 13.05 -13.43
N THR A 329 -7.15 13.93 -12.90
CA THR A 329 -7.75 15.04 -13.65
C THR A 329 -7.31 16.43 -13.17
N ALA A 330 -6.82 16.57 -11.93
CA ALA A 330 -6.34 17.83 -11.38
C ALA A 330 -4.82 17.83 -11.12
N GLY A 331 -4.27 16.78 -10.49
CA GLY A 331 -2.83 16.70 -10.24
C GLY A 331 -2.35 15.34 -9.76
N VAL A 332 -1.06 15.06 -9.89
CA VAL A 332 -0.48 13.79 -9.43
C VAL A 332 -0.59 13.63 -7.91
N GLN A 333 -0.40 14.72 -7.17
CA GLN A 333 -0.43 14.74 -5.72
C GLN A 333 -1.24 15.93 -5.22
N ASN A 334 -2.00 15.72 -4.15
CA ASN A 334 -2.46 16.81 -3.31
C ASN A 334 -1.48 16.98 -2.14
N THR A 335 -0.79 18.13 -2.10
CA THR A 335 0.28 18.42 -1.13
C THR A 335 -0.11 19.45 -0.09
N THR A 336 -1.41 19.68 0.14
CA THR A 336 -1.89 20.55 1.23
C THR A 336 -1.56 20.01 2.63
N SER A 337 -1.13 18.75 2.72
CA SER A 337 -0.72 18.08 3.95
C SER A 337 0.71 17.55 3.83
N SER A 338 1.31 17.21 4.98
CA SER A 338 2.65 16.63 5.00
C SER A 338 2.69 15.28 4.28
N GLN A 339 3.71 15.12 3.45
CA GLN A 339 4.05 13.88 2.78
C GLN A 339 4.88 12.98 3.71
N ALA A 340 5.04 11.70 3.36
CA ALA A 340 5.87 10.78 4.13
C ALA A 340 7.25 11.36 4.46
N ALA A 341 7.71 11.11 5.69
CA ALA A 341 8.96 11.66 6.23
C ALA A 341 10.17 11.16 5.41
N THR A 342 10.20 9.87 5.13
CA THR A 342 11.19 9.24 4.26
C THR A 342 10.55 8.89 2.93
N ARG A 343 11.23 9.23 1.82
CA ARG A 343 10.72 9.01 0.48
C ARG A 343 11.84 8.57 -0.47
N ARG A 344 11.52 7.57 -1.28
CA ARG A 344 12.33 7.12 -2.40
C ARG A 344 11.44 6.94 -3.63
N VAL A 345 11.39 7.94 -4.48
CA VAL A 345 10.67 7.95 -5.76
C VAL A 345 11.70 7.93 -6.88
N ILE A 346 11.69 6.87 -7.70
CA ILE A 346 12.64 6.68 -8.79
C ILE A 346 11.90 6.14 -10.01
N ASP A 347 12.14 6.75 -11.18
CA ASP A 347 11.60 6.31 -12.47
C ASP A 347 10.06 6.22 -12.46
N CYS A 348 9.42 7.22 -11.86
CA CYS A 348 7.97 7.25 -11.71
C CYS A 348 7.35 8.33 -12.60
N LYS A 349 6.60 7.94 -13.63
CA LYS A 349 5.96 8.91 -14.53
C LYS A 349 5.01 9.82 -13.75
N SER A 350 5.15 11.13 -13.98
CA SER A 350 4.41 12.23 -13.34
C SER A 350 4.90 12.62 -11.93
N LEU A 351 5.93 11.98 -11.39
CA LEU A 351 6.63 12.45 -10.19
C LEU A 351 8.11 12.64 -10.50
N ASP A 352 8.70 13.70 -9.96
CA ASP A 352 10.14 13.88 -10.03
C ASP A 352 10.84 12.83 -9.16
N ASP A 353 12.01 12.37 -9.61
CA ASP A 353 12.86 11.53 -8.78
C ASP A 353 13.26 12.28 -7.50
N PHE A 354 13.08 11.59 -6.38
CA PHE A 354 13.30 12.13 -5.05
C PHE A 354 13.76 11.05 -4.08
N VAL A 355 14.87 11.27 -3.39
CA VAL A 355 15.41 10.38 -2.36
C VAL A 355 15.97 11.24 -1.24
N ASN A 356 15.44 11.11 -0.03
CA ASN A 356 15.90 11.88 1.14
C ASN A 356 16.52 11.02 2.26
N GLU A 357 16.86 9.77 1.94
CA GLU A 357 17.53 8.84 2.85
C GLU A 357 18.75 8.18 2.19
N GLY A 358 19.62 7.61 3.02
CA GLY A 358 20.88 7.00 2.58
C GLY A 358 21.96 8.04 2.23
N ASN A 359 23.10 7.54 1.75
CA ASN A 359 24.26 8.39 1.45
C ASN A 359 24.10 9.18 0.15
N ALA A 360 23.31 8.68 -0.81
CA ALA A 360 23.06 9.34 -2.08
C ALA A 360 21.59 9.75 -2.14
N LEU A 361 21.38 11.06 -2.13
CA LEU A 361 20.09 11.72 -2.15
C LEU A 361 19.75 12.17 -3.57
N ILE A 362 18.46 12.38 -3.84
CA ILE A 362 17.96 12.86 -5.12
C ILE A 362 16.89 13.94 -4.86
N SER A 363 16.95 15.04 -5.61
CA SER A 363 15.88 16.03 -5.61
C SER A 363 15.73 16.61 -7.00
N GLY A 364 14.52 16.56 -7.57
CA GLY A 364 14.25 17.04 -8.93
C GLY A 364 15.10 16.34 -9.98
N GLY A 365 15.37 15.02 -9.80
CA GLY A 365 16.26 14.25 -10.69
C GLY A 365 17.76 14.44 -10.46
N ARG A 366 18.18 15.38 -9.61
CA ARG A 366 19.60 15.63 -9.33
C ARG A 366 20.10 14.80 -8.16
N ARG A 367 21.16 14.01 -8.37
CA ARG A 367 21.86 13.26 -7.32
C ARG A 367 22.81 14.16 -6.52
N TYR A 368 22.93 13.93 -5.21
CA TYR A 368 23.89 14.58 -4.32
C TYR A 368 24.06 13.76 -3.02
N ILE A 369 25.20 13.88 -2.35
CA ILE A 369 25.45 13.28 -1.02
C ILE A 369 24.83 14.16 0.07
N GLN A 370 25.04 15.48 -0.06
CA GLN A 370 24.51 16.45 0.88
C GLN A 370 24.21 17.77 0.18
N HIS A 371 23.16 18.45 0.65
CA HIS A 371 22.84 19.80 0.26
C HIS A 371 22.93 20.72 1.48
N VAL A 372 23.60 21.85 1.30
CA VAL A 372 23.72 22.89 2.32
C VAL A 372 23.33 24.22 1.69
N GLN A 373 22.49 24.99 2.39
CA GLN A 373 22.13 26.35 1.99
C GLN A 373 22.52 27.31 3.11
N SER A 374 23.05 28.46 2.73
CA SER A 374 23.26 29.55 3.66
C SER A 374 23.06 30.91 2.97
N GLN A 375 22.93 31.96 3.77
CA GLN A 375 22.70 33.32 3.30
C GLN A 375 23.83 34.22 3.76
N GLY A 376 24.32 35.06 2.85
CA GLY A 376 25.40 36.00 3.11
C GLY A 376 24.99 37.43 2.80
N VAL A 377 25.65 38.35 3.51
CA VAL A 377 25.59 39.78 3.25
C VAL A 377 26.88 40.17 2.55
N ALA A 378 26.76 40.96 1.48
CA ALA A 378 27.90 41.48 0.75
C ALA A 378 28.85 42.30 1.65
N GLY A 379 30.16 42.17 1.46
CA GLY A 379 31.17 42.89 2.24
C GLY A 379 31.32 42.46 3.72
N ASN A 380 30.55 41.47 4.18
CA ASN A 380 30.55 40.97 5.55
C ASN A 380 31.29 39.62 5.71
N ILE A 381 31.14 38.98 6.88
CA ILE A 381 31.77 37.71 7.28
C ILE A 381 31.50 36.61 6.24
N PRO A 382 32.52 35.78 5.89
CA PRO A 382 32.33 34.64 5.01
C PRO A 382 31.24 33.68 5.49
N VAL A 383 30.50 33.11 4.53
CA VAL A 383 29.48 32.10 4.78
C VAL A 383 30.12 30.72 4.75
N ARG A 384 29.80 29.87 5.73
CA ARG A 384 30.25 28.48 5.78
C ARG A 384 29.17 27.54 5.26
N LEU A 385 29.57 26.64 4.37
CA LEU A 385 28.79 25.50 3.93
C LEU A 385 29.47 24.22 4.44
N SER A 386 28.92 23.64 5.50
CA SER A 386 29.51 22.47 6.17
C SER A 386 29.02 21.17 5.54
N PHE A 387 29.94 20.41 4.95
CA PHE A 387 29.68 19.14 4.30
C PHE A 387 30.24 17.97 5.09
N SER A 388 29.59 16.82 5.00
CA SER A 388 30.01 15.53 5.52
C SER A 388 30.13 14.55 4.36
N THR A 389 31.20 13.76 4.38
CA THR A 389 31.53 12.75 3.35
C THR A 389 32.14 11.52 4.04
N ARG A 390 32.54 10.52 3.25
CA ARG A 390 33.19 9.33 3.79
C ARG A 390 34.54 9.68 4.42
N ARG A 391 34.92 8.93 5.46
CA ARG A 391 36.26 9.00 6.06
C ARG A 391 37.35 8.66 5.03
N VAL A 392 38.46 9.40 5.07
CA VAL A 392 39.69 9.05 4.36
C VAL A 392 40.61 8.26 5.31
N ASN A 393 41.01 7.07 4.86
CA ASN A 393 41.91 6.20 5.62
C ASN A 393 43.36 6.73 5.60
N THR A 394 44.18 6.20 6.51
CA THR A 394 45.62 6.45 6.51
C THR A 394 46.21 6.01 5.16
N ASP A 395 47.13 6.81 4.63
CA ASP A 395 47.79 6.61 3.33
C ASP A 395 46.79 6.48 2.16
N SER A 396 45.72 7.28 2.21
CA SER A 396 44.68 7.32 1.19
C SER A 396 44.30 8.76 0.81
N ASN A 397 43.65 8.91 -0.32
CA ASN A 397 43.10 10.16 -0.82
C ASN A 397 41.68 9.96 -1.37
N ASP A 398 40.94 11.05 -1.45
CA ASP A 398 39.59 11.09 -1.99
C ASP A 398 39.34 12.42 -2.73
N ILE A 399 38.31 12.43 -3.57
CA ILE A 399 37.92 13.59 -4.36
C ILE A 399 36.44 13.86 -4.18
N ASN A 400 36.12 15.12 -3.86
CA ASN A 400 34.76 15.60 -3.69
C ASN A 400 34.49 16.66 -4.76
N THR A 401 33.34 16.58 -5.41
CA THR A 401 32.88 17.62 -6.35
C THR A 401 31.69 18.35 -5.75
N ILE A 402 31.77 19.67 -5.67
CA ILE A 402 30.73 20.51 -5.09
C ILE A 402 30.19 21.41 -6.19
N ASN A 403 28.90 21.26 -6.47
CA ASN A 403 28.22 22.18 -7.36
C ASN A 403 27.63 23.33 -6.53
N LEU A 404 28.14 24.53 -6.76
CA LEU A 404 27.66 25.76 -6.15
C LEU A 404 26.66 26.47 -7.06
N LEU A 405 25.58 26.94 -6.45
CA LEU A 405 24.62 27.84 -7.06
C LEU A 405 24.38 28.99 -6.09
N TRP A 406 24.49 30.22 -6.54
CA TRP A 406 24.16 31.38 -5.72
C TRP A 406 23.33 32.38 -6.50
N ARG A 407 22.49 33.10 -5.75
CA ARG A 407 21.57 34.09 -6.29
C ARG A 407 21.64 35.36 -5.47
N HIS A 408 21.71 36.48 -6.16
CA HIS A 408 21.58 37.80 -5.57
C HIS A 408 20.14 38.05 -5.14
N THR A 409 19.90 38.45 -3.89
CA THR A 409 18.53 38.50 -3.35
C THR A 409 17.70 39.64 -3.93
N SER A 410 18.31 40.80 -4.22
CA SER A 410 17.56 41.97 -4.73
C SER A 410 17.35 41.99 -6.25
N THR A 411 18.30 41.49 -7.04
CA THR A 411 18.22 41.51 -8.51
C THR A 411 17.75 40.18 -9.09
N GLY A 412 17.80 39.11 -8.29
CA GLY A 412 17.46 37.76 -8.73
C GLY A 412 18.47 37.11 -9.68
N THR A 413 19.60 37.77 -9.98
CA THR A 413 20.64 37.22 -10.84
C THR A 413 21.27 35.99 -10.19
N SER A 414 21.52 34.95 -10.98
CA SER A 414 22.07 33.67 -10.51
C SER A 414 23.37 33.34 -11.22
N ASN A 415 24.30 32.75 -10.48
CA ASN A 415 25.56 32.23 -10.97
C ASN A 415 25.81 30.84 -10.36
N GLY A 416 26.78 30.13 -10.91
CA GLY A 416 27.15 28.79 -10.45
C GLY A 416 28.59 28.45 -10.75
N ALA A 417 29.09 27.44 -10.04
CA ALA A 417 30.43 26.90 -10.23
C ALA A 417 30.47 25.40 -9.85
N THR A 418 31.39 24.67 -10.47
CA THR A 418 31.78 23.33 -10.03
C THR A 418 33.15 23.42 -9.39
N VAL A 419 33.26 22.96 -8.14
CA VAL A 419 34.48 23.01 -7.32
C VAL A 419 34.94 21.60 -7.06
N THR A 420 36.20 21.31 -7.34
CA THR A 420 36.82 20.02 -7.09
C THR A 420 37.77 20.14 -5.90
N VAL A 421 37.49 19.37 -4.85
CA VAL A 421 38.27 19.32 -3.61
C VAL A 421 38.93 17.95 -3.49
N VAL A 422 40.23 17.92 -3.27
CA VAL A 422 40.96 16.69 -2.94
C VAL A 422 41.24 16.66 -1.45
N THR A 423 40.90 15.53 -0.83
CA THR A 423 41.25 15.20 0.54
C THR A 423 42.36 14.16 0.51
N SER A 424 43.44 14.38 1.25
CA SER A 424 44.53 13.40 1.38
C SER A 424 44.89 13.21 2.84
N ARG A 425 45.19 11.97 3.24
CA ARG A 425 45.57 11.64 4.60
C ARG A 425 46.74 10.67 4.62
N GLY A 426 47.85 11.09 5.24
CA GLY A 426 48.97 10.22 5.61
C GLY A 426 48.80 9.69 7.04
N THR A 427 49.87 9.65 7.82
CA THR A 427 49.84 9.24 9.24
C THR A 427 49.19 10.26 10.19
N GLY A 428 49.03 11.52 9.75
CA GLY A 428 48.42 12.62 10.51
C GLY A 428 46.95 12.92 10.16
N PRO A 429 46.44 14.07 10.59
CA PRO A 429 45.12 14.56 10.18
C PRO A 429 45.01 14.74 8.66
N ALA A 430 43.80 14.55 8.11
CA ALA A 430 43.52 14.79 6.71
C ALA A 430 43.75 16.27 6.34
N THR A 431 44.21 16.50 5.11
CA THR A 431 44.36 17.83 4.50
C THR A 431 43.41 17.92 3.32
N MET A 432 42.83 19.10 3.09
CA MET A 432 41.91 19.35 1.96
C MET A 432 42.36 20.56 1.16
N ASN A 433 42.32 20.44 -0.16
CA ASN A 433 42.69 21.51 -1.08
C ASN A 433 41.68 21.61 -2.22
N VAL A 434 41.38 22.83 -2.66
CA VAL A 434 40.66 23.06 -3.91
C VAL A 434 41.66 22.86 -5.04
N ILE A 435 41.38 21.96 -5.98
CA ILE A 435 42.27 21.67 -7.12
C ILE A 435 41.67 22.12 -8.45
N GLY A 436 40.41 22.55 -8.45
CA GLY A 436 39.73 23.01 -9.65
C GLY A 436 38.48 23.81 -9.34
N ILE A 437 38.26 24.89 -10.10
CA ILE A 437 37.04 25.70 -10.08
C ILE A 437 36.64 25.96 -11.54
N GLN A 438 35.46 25.50 -11.93
CA GLN A 438 34.86 25.81 -13.21
C GLN A 438 33.67 26.74 -13.01
N CYS A 439 33.78 27.99 -13.48
CA CYS A 439 32.69 28.96 -13.42
C CYS A 439 32.67 29.85 -14.67
N LYS A 440 31.53 30.48 -14.96
CA LYS A 440 31.41 31.39 -16.11
C LYS A 440 32.21 32.67 -15.84
N GLY A 441 33.15 33.00 -16.73
CA GLY A 441 33.88 34.27 -16.72
C GLY A 441 34.78 34.50 -15.50
N ASP A 442 35.26 33.42 -14.86
CA ASP A 442 36.18 33.47 -13.71
C ASP A 442 35.68 34.33 -12.54
N ILE A 443 34.35 34.34 -12.33
CA ILE A 443 33.69 35.13 -11.29
C ILE A 443 34.07 34.68 -9.86
N ILE A 444 34.51 33.42 -9.70
CA ILE A 444 35.10 32.86 -8.47
C ILE A 444 36.58 32.55 -8.73
N GLY A 445 37.43 32.78 -7.73
CA GLY A 445 38.79 32.23 -7.71
C GLY A 445 39.23 31.69 -6.36
N GLU A 446 40.32 30.92 -6.40
CA GLU A 446 41.08 30.49 -5.23
C GLU A 446 41.94 31.66 -4.75
N ASP A 447 41.50 32.32 -3.68
CA ASP A 447 42.29 33.27 -2.89
C ASP A 447 42.02 32.87 -1.42
N ASP A 448 42.99 33.03 -0.51
CA ASP A 448 42.68 32.97 0.93
C ASP A 448 41.53 33.97 1.22
N VAL A 449 40.43 33.51 1.83
CA VAL A 449 39.31 34.38 2.26
C VAL A 449 39.75 35.47 3.24
N ASN A 450 40.93 35.30 3.84
CA ASN A 450 41.64 36.27 4.68
C ASN A 450 42.77 37.01 3.95
N SER A 451 43.02 36.74 2.66
CA SER A 451 43.98 37.48 1.86
C SER A 451 43.57 38.94 1.76
N THR A 452 44.43 39.81 2.27
CA THR A 452 44.33 41.27 2.17
C THR A 452 45.19 41.83 1.04
N THR A 453 45.80 40.98 0.20
CA THR A 453 46.71 41.44 -0.87
C THR A 453 45.94 42.23 -1.92
N LEU A 454 46.27 43.52 -2.01
CA LEU A 454 45.76 44.45 -3.02
C LEU A 454 46.75 44.51 -4.20
N PRO A 455 46.26 44.55 -5.45
CA PRO A 455 44.85 44.47 -5.86
C PRO A 455 44.40 43.02 -6.10
N PRO A 456 43.15 42.65 -5.77
CA PRO A 456 42.61 41.34 -6.15
C PRO A 456 42.68 41.17 -7.67
N PRO A 457 42.85 39.94 -8.19
CA PRO A 457 42.80 39.68 -9.62
C PRO A 457 41.51 40.28 -10.22
N VAL A 458 41.68 41.12 -11.25
CA VAL A 458 40.61 41.89 -11.87
C VAL A 458 39.56 40.93 -12.44
N GLY A 459 38.29 41.06 -12.01
CA GLY A 459 37.15 40.29 -12.54
C GLY A 459 36.52 39.25 -11.60
N ARG A 460 37.15 38.90 -10.47
CA ARG A 460 36.60 37.94 -9.49
C ARG A 460 35.69 38.65 -8.48
N ASN A 461 34.41 38.28 -8.39
CA ASN A 461 33.45 38.87 -7.43
C ASN A 461 33.30 38.08 -6.13
N TYR A 462 33.80 36.85 -6.09
CA TYR A 462 33.67 35.94 -4.95
C TYR A 462 34.99 35.18 -4.69
N GLN A 463 35.20 34.78 -3.44
CA GLN A 463 36.33 33.98 -2.96
C GLN A 463 35.85 32.69 -2.33
N LEU A 464 36.69 31.65 -2.43
CA LEU A 464 36.41 30.32 -1.93
C LEU A 464 37.64 29.73 -1.25
N THR A 465 37.47 29.20 -0.04
CA THR A 465 38.45 28.31 0.58
C THR A 465 37.79 27.06 1.14
N VAL A 466 38.58 26.01 1.34
CA VAL A 466 38.14 24.78 2.01
C VAL A 466 38.89 24.63 3.33
N GLY A 467 38.16 24.32 4.40
CA GLY A 467 38.72 24.04 5.72
C GLY A 467 38.34 22.63 6.16
N ASN A 468 39.32 21.80 6.49
CA ASN A 468 39.04 20.51 7.10
C ASN A 468 38.54 20.70 8.54
N VAL A 469 37.46 20.01 8.92
CA VAL A 469 36.87 20.07 10.26
C VAL A 469 37.17 18.78 11.04
N ALA A 470 37.01 17.62 10.41
CA ALA A 470 37.28 16.33 11.04
C ALA A 470 38.70 15.83 10.74
N THR A 471 39.41 15.28 11.73
CA THR A 471 40.80 14.79 11.56
C THR A 471 40.93 13.68 10.51
N ASP A 472 39.85 12.99 10.19
CA ASP A 472 39.80 11.91 9.20
C ASP A 472 39.23 12.33 7.85
N GLY A 473 38.93 13.62 7.68
CA GLY A 473 38.41 14.21 6.44
C GLY A 473 36.93 13.94 6.18
N SER A 474 36.21 13.36 7.13
CA SER A 474 34.77 13.07 6.99
C SER A 474 33.87 14.29 7.07
N THR A 475 34.37 15.45 7.50
CA THR A 475 33.62 16.72 7.56
C THR A 475 34.51 17.90 7.21
N PHE A 476 34.00 18.83 6.41
CA PHE A 476 34.73 20.01 5.97
C PHE A 476 33.80 21.20 5.69
N ASP A 477 34.36 22.39 5.77
CA ASP A 477 33.67 23.62 5.44
C ASP A 477 34.16 24.15 4.10
N LEU A 478 33.21 24.48 3.23
CA LEU A 478 33.48 25.36 2.10
C LEU A 478 33.10 26.79 2.50
N ILE A 479 34.10 27.67 2.52
CA ILE A 479 33.97 29.05 2.98
C ILE A 479 33.81 29.94 1.76
N PHE A 480 32.62 30.53 1.62
CA PHE A 480 32.23 31.36 0.48
C PHE A 480 32.09 32.83 0.90
N LYS A 481 32.77 33.74 0.19
CA LYS A 481 32.78 35.18 0.52
C LYS A 481 32.57 36.04 -0.71
N ALA A 482 31.71 37.05 -0.62
CA ALA A 482 31.65 38.12 -1.61
C ALA A 482 32.82 39.10 -1.39
N LYS A 483 33.53 39.48 -2.45
CA LYS A 483 34.57 40.52 -2.34
C LYS A 483 33.93 41.88 -2.00
N ALA A 484 34.71 42.78 -1.41
CA ALA A 484 34.23 44.09 -0.94
C ALA A 484 33.58 44.97 -2.04
N THR A 485 33.91 44.72 -3.31
CA THR A 485 33.33 45.40 -4.48
C THR A 485 31.92 44.91 -4.85
N ASN A 486 31.47 43.80 -4.28
CA ASN A 486 30.14 43.25 -4.49
C ASN A 486 29.25 43.64 -3.31
N THR A 487 28.20 44.43 -3.56
CA THR A 487 27.41 45.14 -2.53
C THR A 487 26.05 44.52 -2.22
N GLY A 488 25.65 43.42 -2.86
CA GLY A 488 24.36 42.82 -2.58
C GLY A 488 24.36 41.44 -1.93
N ASN A 489 23.32 41.22 -1.13
CA ASN A 489 23.10 39.99 -0.38
C ASN A 489 22.88 38.82 -1.32
N PHE A 490 23.26 37.63 -0.86
CA PHE A 490 23.18 36.42 -1.67
C PHE A 490 22.68 35.23 -0.85
N VAL A 491 22.00 34.32 -1.52
CA VAL A 491 21.76 32.95 -1.05
C VAL A 491 22.71 32.05 -1.82
N VAL A 492 23.48 31.22 -1.12
CA VAL A 492 24.36 30.22 -1.73
C VAL A 492 23.91 28.82 -1.31
N ARG A 493 23.90 27.91 -2.28
CA ARG A 493 23.61 26.49 -2.12
C ARG A 493 24.79 25.70 -2.65
N GLY A 494 25.21 24.70 -1.89
CA GLY A 494 26.17 23.73 -2.37
C GLY A 494 25.60 22.32 -2.34
N TYR A 495 25.88 21.57 -3.41
CA TYR A 495 25.50 20.18 -3.57
C TYR A 495 26.79 19.37 -3.68
N LEU A 496 27.12 18.64 -2.63
CA LEU A 496 28.19 17.65 -2.65
C LEU A 496 27.75 16.48 -3.54
N GLN A 497 28.58 16.09 -4.50
CA GLN A 497 28.31 14.98 -5.44
C GLN A 497 28.94 13.69 -5.00
#